data_AF-A0A2A8D5Q3-F1
#
_entry.id   AF-A0A2A8D5Q3-F1
#
_cell.length_a   1.000
_cell.length_b   1.000
_cell.length_c   1.000
_cell.angle_alpha   90.00
_cell.angle_beta   90.00
_cell.angle_gamma   90.00
#
_symmetry.space_group_name_H-M   'P 1'
#
loop_
_entity.id
_entity.type
_entity.pdbx_description
1 polymer ?
#
loop_
_entity_poly.entity_id
_entity_poly.type
_entity_poly.pdbx_seq_one_letter_code
_entity_poly.pdbx_strand_id
1 'polypeptide(L)' 'MTGLDPVEEYEELLDIEALRKARAEDDGYRISLEDFLKQNP' A
#
# COMPACT_ATOMS: atom_id res chain seq x y z
N MET A 1 12.79 -20.75 -4.41
CA MET A 1 11.89 -20.35 -5.51
C MET A 1 10.48 -20.54 -5.00
N THR A 2 9.66 -19.50 -5.10
CA THR A 2 8.31 -19.39 -4.52
C THR A 2 7.32 -20.42 -5.05
N GLY A 3 7.67 -21.22 -6.06
CA GLY A 3 6.79 -22.23 -6.65
C GLY A 3 5.69 -21.61 -7.53
N LEU A 4 5.73 -20.28 -7.70
CA LEU A 4 4.82 -19.50 -8.54
C LEU A 4 5.33 -19.44 -9.97
N ASP A 5 4.42 -19.25 -10.92
CA ASP A 5 4.76 -18.91 -12.31
C ASP A 5 5.58 -17.61 -12.31
N PRO A 6 6.69 -17.50 -13.07
CA PRO A 6 7.41 -16.24 -13.26
C PRO A 6 6.54 -15.02 -13.56
N VAL A 7 5.37 -15.19 -14.20
CA VAL A 7 4.41 -14.11 -14.45
C VAL A 7 3.72 -13.66 -13.15
N GLU A 8 3.26 -14.60 -12.32
CA GLU A 8 2.62 -14.32 -11.04
C GLU A 8 3.60 -13.65 -10.06
N GLU A 9 4.85 -14.13 -10.00
CA GLU A 9 5.91 -13.51 -9.19
C GLU A 9 6.20 -12.07 -9.64
N TYR A 10 6.13 -11.80 -10.96
CA TYR A 10 6.32 -10.45 -11.49
C TYR A 10 5.16 -9.51 -11.15
N GLU A 11 3.91 -9.99 -11.22
CA GLU A 11 2.73 -9.21 -10.83
C GLU A 11 2.75 -8.86 -9.33
N GLU A 12 3.10 -9.82 -8.46
CA GLU A 12 3.25 -9.56 -7.02
C GLU A 12 4.32 -8.47 -6.74
N LEU A 13 5.43 -8.48 -7.48
CA LEU A 13 6.47 -7.47 -7.34
C LEU A 13 5.99 -6.09 -7.78
N LEU A 14 5.19 -6.01 -8.84
CA LEU A 14 4.58 -4.75 -9.30
C LEU A 14 3.61 -4.18 -8.25
N ASP A 15 2.78 -5.01 -7.64
CA ASP A 15 1.86 -4.59 -6.58
C ASP A 15 2.62 -4.04 -5.37
N ILE A 16 3.70 -4.73 -4.95
CA ILE A 16 4.57 -4.27 -3.87
C ILE A 16 5.23 -2.93 -4.21
N GLU A 17 5.68 -2.75 -5.45
CA GLU A 17 6.30 -1.49 -5.89
C GLU A 17 5.28 -0.34 -5.91
N ALA A 18 4.05 -0.59 -6.36
CA ALA A 18 2.96 0.38 -6.33
C ALA A 18 2.66 0.82 -4.89
N LEU A 19 2.58 -0.11 -3.94
CA LEU A 19 2.38 0.21 -2.52
C LEU A 19 3.55 1.01 -1.93
N ARG A 20 4.79 0.67 -2.29
CA ARG A 20 5.98 1.44 -1.85
C ARG A 20 5.96 2.86 -2.39
N LYS A 21 5.60 3.04 -3.66
CA LYS A 21 5.50 4.35 -4.29
C LYS A 21 4.39 5.19 -3.67
N ALA A 22 3.20 4.63 -3.49
CA ALA A 22 2.10 5.31 -2.81
C ALA A 22 2.49 5.77 -1.41
N ARG A 23 3.25 4.96 -0.65
CA ARG A 23 3.78 5.33 0.66
C ARG A 23 4.88 6.42 0.61
N ALA A 24 5.68 6.44 -0.44
CA ALA A 24 6.71 7.47 -0.62
C ALA A 24 6.12 8.82 -1.06
N GLU A 25 5.00 8.78 -1.77
CA GLU A 25 4.23 9.95 -2.22
C GLU A 25 3.25 10.47 -1.16
N ASP A 26 2.86 9.62 -0.20
CA ASP A 26 2.11 10.02 0.99
C ASP A 26 2.92 11.08 1.77
N ASP A 27 2.38 12.28 1.89
CA ASP A 27 3.01 13.44 2.53
C ASP A 27 3.15 13.29 4.06
N GLY A 28 2.75 12.13 4.57
CA GLY A 28 2.86 11.76 5.97
C GLY A 28 1.77 12.40 6.83
N TYR A 29 0.71 12.96 6.22
CA TYR A 29 -0.44 13.46 6.95
C TYR A 29 -1.17 12.32 7.66
N ARG A 30 -0.79 12.10 8.92
CA ARG A 30 -1.38 11.08 9.80
C ARG A 30 -2.48 11.73 10.62
N ILE A 31 -3.72 11.27 10.42
CA ILE A 31 -4.83 11.55 11.33
C ILE A 31 -4.98 10.40 12.33
N SER A 32 -5.39 10.71 13.55
CA SER A 32 -5.78 9.66 14.49
C SER A 32 -7.09 9.00 14.02
N LEU A 33 -7.30 7.73 14.35
CA LEU A 33 -8.57 7.06 14.08
C LEU A 33 -9.74 7.81 14.73
N GLU A 34 -9.52 8.36 15.92
CA GLU A 34 -10.51 9.14 16.66
C GLU A 34 -10.90 10.42 15.91
N ASP A 35 -9.95 11.12 15.30
CA ASP A 35 -10.22 12.35 14.54
C ASP A 35 -10.83 12.06 13.17
N PHE A 36 -10.52 10.91 12.56
CA PHE A 36 -11.20 10.43 11.36
C PHE A 36 -12.69 10.15 11.61
N LEU A 37 -12.99 9.42 12.70
CA LEU A 37 -14.37 9.06 13.07
C LEU A 37 -15.21 10.27 13.49
N LYS A 38 -14.60 11.31 14.08
CA LYS A 38 -15.30 12.59 14.35
C LYS A 38 -15.71 13.32 13.06
N GLN A 39 -14.91 13.20 11.99
CA GLN A 39 -15.17 13.85 10.71
C GLN A 39 -16.10 13.03 9.81
N ASN A 40 -16.19 11.72 10.04
CA ASN A 40 -17.00 10.77 9.28
C ASN A 40 -17.83 9.90 10.24
N PRO A 41 -18.97 10.42 10.75
CA PRO A 41 -19.85 9.69 11.66
C PRO A 41 -20.55 8.50 11.00
#